data_AF-A0A7X4FCZ1-F1
#
_entry.id   AF-A0A7X4FCZ1-F1
#
_cell.length_a   1.000
_cell.length_b   1.000
_cell.length_c   1.000
_cell.angle_alpha   90.00
_cell.angle_beta   90.00
_cell.angle_gamma   90.00
#
_symmetry.space_group_name_H-M   'P 1'
#
loop_
_entity.id
_entity.type
_entity.pdbx_description
1 polymer ?
#
loop_
_entity_poly.entity_id
_entity_poly.type
_entity_poly.pdbx_seq_one_letter_code
_entity_poly.pdbx_strand_id
1 'polypeptide(L)'
;MQAELTYKIAKCCTPQEGNPITGYFKKDGTITVHDVTCNAVQGLRTERLLKVTWHEIRTTEAAADAVPLAPEFAELDETDYFILKHHQEFGMDYSIVVAETLRVPLEEMQQRHRKLRELGGLKRVQGRVIQYRKNIVKGKWIKHRNHTYYELTPEGKTWIAAFEDQQTLASTM
;
A
#
# COMPACT_ATOMS: atom_id res chain seq x y z
N MET A 1 19.12 -4.66 15.43
CA MET A 1 17.67 -4.57 15.65
C MET A 1 17.34 -3.14 16.01
N GLN A 2 17.00 -2.30 15.04
CA GLN A 2 16.43 -0.98 15.34
C GLN A 2 14.97 -1.22 15.75
N ALA A 3 14.57 -0.70 16.91
CA ALA A 3 13.16 -0.71 17.29
C ALA A 3 12.40 0.20 16.32
N GLU A 4 11.33 -0.29 15.70
CA GLU A 4 10.43 0.52 14.89
C GLU A 4 9.70 1.50 15.83
N LEU A 5 10.21 2.72 15.93
CA LEU A 5 9.62 3.78 16.74
C LEU A 5 8.43 4.38 16.00
N THR A 6 7.32 4.60 16.70
CA THR A 6 6.16 5.31 16.13
C THR A 6 6.14 6.75 16.64
N TYR A 7 6.18 7.72 15.74
CA TYR A 7 6.08 9.14 16.07
C TYR A 7 4.66 9.66 15.83
N LYS A 8 4.12 10.48 16.72
CA LYS A 8 2.83 11.17 16.55
C LYS A 8 2.93 12.61 17.02
N ILE A 9 2.57 13.57 16.16
CA ILE A 9 2.46 14.98 16.56
C ILE A 9 1.37 15.13 17.63
N ALA A 10 1.67 15.87 18.69
CA ALA A 10 0.73 16.15 19.76
C ALA A 10 -0.48 16.96 19.27
N LYS A 11 -1.60 16.85 19.97
CA LYS A 11 -2.79 17.69 19.69
C LYS A 11 -2.73 19.05 20.36
N CYS A 12 -1.94 19.18 21.43
CA CYS A 12 -1.86 20.41 22.24
C CYS A 12 -0.90 21.45 21.67
N CYS A 13 0.04 21.03 20.83
CA CYS A 13 0.93 21.89 20.06
C CYS A 13 1.09 21.23 18.71
N THR A 14 0.95 22.00 17.64
CA THR A 14 1.08 21.53 16.25
C THR A 14 2.36 22.11 15.67
N PRO A 15 3.55 21.71 16.16
CA PRO A 15 4.81 22.21 15.65
C PRO A 15 4.93 21.85 14.17
N GLN A 16 5.45 22.77 13.37
CA GLN A 16 5.73 22.59 11.96
C GLN A 16 7.19 22.22 11.73
N GLU A 17 7.48 21.66 10.55
CA GLU A 17 8.86 21.35 10.16
C GLU A 17 9.78 22.55 10.37
N GLY A 18 10.94 22.30 10.97
CA GLY A 18 11.91 23.34 11.33
C GLY A 18 11.69 23.98 12.70
N ASN A 19 10.53 23.80 13.35
CA ASN A 19 10.36 24.21 14.75
C ASN A 19 11.20 23.32 15.68
N PRO A 20 11.72 23.85 16.79
CA PRO A 20 12.39 23.04 17.79
C PRO A 20 11.39 22.10 18.47
N ILE A 21 11.66 20.79 18.43
CA ILE A 21 10.76 19.75 18.96
C ILE A 21 11.42 18.89 20.03
N THR A 22 10.58 18.24 20.83
CA THR A 22 10.94 17.23 21.82
C THR A 22 9.97 16.05 21.76
N GLY A 23 10.44 14.85 22.04
CA GLY A 23 9.63 13.64 22.07
C GLY A 23 9.32 13.21 23.49
N TYR A 24 8.11 12.70 23.72
CA TYR A 24 7.76 12.01 24.97
C TYR A 24 7.41 10.55 24.69
N PHE A 25 8.20 9.63 25.23
CA PHE A 25 8.04 8.19 25.04
C PHE A 25 6.93 7.64 25.93
N LYS A 26 5.79 7.29 25.35
CA LYS A 26 4.63 6.72 26.06
C LYS A 26 4.81 5.23 26.35
N LYS A 27 3.96 4.69 27.24
CA LYS A 27 4.09 3.30 27.73
C LYS A 27 3.72 2.28 26.66
N ASP A 28 2.96 2.71 25.67
CA ASP A 28 2.53 1.94 24.49
C ASP A 28 3.60 1.93 23.38
N GLY A 29 4.78 2.50 23.61
CA GLY A 29 5.87 2.57 22.62
C GLY A 29 5.78 3.75 21.66
N THR A 30 4.74 4.59 21.74
CA THR A 30 4.62 5.77 20.86
C THR A 30 5.43 6.95 21.41
N ILE A 31 6.19 7.62 20.54
CA ILE A 31 6.80 8.92 20.81
C ILE A 31 5.82 10.01 20.41
N THR A 32 5.30 10.76 21.38
CA THR A 32 4.49 11.95 21.09
C THR A 32 5.39 13.16 20.93
N VAL A 33 5.34 13.82 19.78
CA VAL A 33 6.19 14.96 19.42
C VAL A 33 5.51 16.26 19.82
N HIS A 34 6.21 17.07 20.60
CA HIS A 34 5.78 18.36 21.08
C HIS A 34 6.75 19.46 20.63
N ASP A 35 6.27 20.70 20.59
CA ASP A 35 7.16 21.85 20.62
C ASP A 35 7.94 21.89 21.95
N VAL A 36 9.22 22.26 21.90
CA VAL A 36 10.06 22.37 23.12
C VAL A 36 9.51 23.35 24.15
N THR A 37 8.76 24.37 23.73
CA THR A 37 8.15 25.37 24.62
C THR A 37 6.73 25.00 25.05
N CYS A 38 6.25 23.80 24.76
CA CYS A 38 4.89 23.38 25.10
C CYS A 38 4.70 23.26 26.63
N ASN A 39 3.72 23.97 27.19
CA ASN A 39 3.39 23.92 28.62
C ASN A 39 3.06 22.50 29.11
N ALA A 40 2.44 21.67 28.25
CA ALA A 40 2.08 20.30 28.61
C ALA A 40 3.31 19.41 28.88
N VAL A 41 4.50 19.79 28.39
CA VAL A 41 5.75 19.03 28.57
C VAL A 41 6.36 19.29 29.93
N GLN A 42 6.15 20.47 30.53
CA GLN A 42 6.78 20.88 31.79
C GLN A 42 6.41 19.96 32.97
N GLY A 43 5.23 19.35 32.94
CA GLY A 43 4.76 18.42 33.97
C GLY A 43 5.08 16.94 33.70
N LEU A 44 5.80 16.63 32.62
CA LEU A 44 6.10 15.25 32.23
C LEU A 44 7.36 14.74 32.91
N ARG A 45 7.44 13.41 33.02
CA ARG A 45 8.60 12.69 33.54
C ARG A 45 9.81 12.88 32.62
N THR A 46 10.84 13.52 33.14
CA THR A 46 12.03 13.91 32.37
C THR A 46 12.80 12.72 31.83
N GLU A 47 12.80 11.58 32.53
CA GLU A 47 13.45 10.36 32.08
C GLU A 47 12.80 9.72 30.84
N ARG A 48 11.62 10.21 30.43
CA ARG A 48 10.89 9.75 29.24
C ARG A 48 10.89 10.78 28.11
N LEU A 49 11.54 11.93 28.34
CA LEU A 49 11.76 12.92 27.28
C LEU A 49 12.95 12.47 26.44
N LEU A 50 12.74 12.51 25.13
CA LEU A 50 13.71 12.15 24.12
C LEU A 50 14.01 13.38 23.28
N LYS A 51 15.29 13.60 22.98
CA LYS A 51 15.67 14.54 21.94
C LYS A 51 15.26 13.93 20.60
N VAL A 52 14.33 14.59 19.92
CA VAL A 52 13.82 14.18 18.61
C VAL A 52 14.11 15.27 17.59
N THR A 53 14.30 14.87 16.34
CA THR A 53 14.61 15.70 15.19
C THR A 53 13.59 15.46 14.08
N TRP A 54 13.34 16.47 13.25
CA TRP A 54 12.48 16.27 12.08
C TRP A 54 13.06 15.25 11.10
N HIS A 55 14.39 15.15 11.02
CA HIS A 55 15.06 14.19 10.14
C HIS A 55 14.73 12.74 10.52
N GLU A 56 14.74 12.39 11.80
CA GLU A 56 14.41 11.02 12.22
C GLU A 56 12.93 10.68 12.01
N ILE A 57 12.03 11.65 12.25
CA ILE A 57 10.59 11.48 12.01
C ILE A 57 10.36 11.16 10.53
N ARG A 58 10.90 11.99 9.63
CA ARG A 58 10.79 11.77 8.19
C ARG A 58 11.45 10.47 7.74
N THR A 59 12.59 10.11 8.31
CA THR A 59 13.26 8.84 7.96
C THR A 59 12.42 7.65 8.38
N THR A 60 11.75 7.74 9.54
CA THR A 60 10.87 6.69 10.05
C THR A 60 9.56 6.61 9.28
N GLU A 61 8.96 7.75 8.92
CA GLU A 61 7.79 7.82 8.05
C GLU A 61 8.12 7.29 6.66
N ALA A 62 9.21 7.75 6.04
CA ALA A 62 9.67 7.25 4.74
C ALA A 62 10.01 5.75 4.78
N ALA A 63 10.59 5.24 5.87
CA ALA A 63 10.85 3.81 6.04
C ALA A 63 9.55 3.01 6.26
N ALA A 64 8.55 3.59 6.93
CA ALA A 64 7.23 2.98 7.09
C ALA A 64 6.45 2.95 5.76
N ASP A 65 6.66 3.97 4.91
CA ASP A 65 6.06 4.05 3.57
C ASP A 65 6.84 3.23 2.53
N ALA A 66 8.12 2.97 2.76
CA ALA A 66 8.94 2.08 1.94
C ALA A 66 8.53 0.62 2.19
N VAL A 67 7.43 0.19 1.59
CA VAL A 67 7.07 -1.22 1.55
C VAL A 67 8.17 -1.94 0.75
N PRO A 68 8.95 -2.84 1.38
CA PRO A 68 9.99 -3.56 0.65
C PRO A 68 9.32 -4.37 -0.46
N LEU A 69 9.68 -4.05 -1.70
CA LEU A 69 9.15 -4.77 -2.84
C LEU A 69 9.75 -6.16 -2.87
N ALA A 70 8.88 -7.15 -3.00
CA ALA A 70 9.29 -8.52 -3.19
C ALA A 70 10.15 -8.62 -4.47
N PRO A 71 11.26 -9.40 -4.49
CA PRO A 71 12.13 -9.54 -5.66
C PRO A 71 11.39 -9.86 -6.96
N GLU A 72 10.27 -10.57 -6.85
CA GLU A 72 9.33 -10.93 -7.92
C GLU A 72 8.81 -9.72 -8.69
N PHE A 73 8.72 -8.56 -8.04
CA PHE A 73 8.28 -7.31 -8.68
C PHE A 73 9.21 -6.89 -9.82
N ALA A 74 10.51 -7.18 -9.73
CA ALA A 74 11.49 -6.83 -10.76
C ALA A 74 11.25 -7.56 -12.09
N GLU A 75 10.47 -8.65 -12.09
CA GLU A 75 10.11 -9.37 -13.30
C GLU A 75 8.90 -8.77 -14.02
N LEU A 76 8.19 -7.83 -13.40
CA LEU A 76 6.94 -7.28 -13.91
C LEU A 76 7.18 -6.11 -14.87
N ASP A 77 6.30 -5.99 -15.86
CA ASP A 77 6.30 -4.87 -16.80
C ASP A 77 4.97 -4.09 -16.77
N GLU A 78 4.85 -3.11 -17.67
CA GLU A 78 3.68 -2.24 -17.79
C GLU A 78 2.38 -3.04 -18.08
N THR A 79 2.45 -4.13 -18.84
CA THR A 79 1.29 -4.98 -19.11
C THR A 79 0.83 -5.68 -17.82
N ASP A 80 1.77 -6.18 -17.02
CA ASP A 80 1.48 -6.76 -15.70
C ASP A 80 0.83 -5.71 -14.77
N TYR A 81 1.31 -4.47 -14.78
CA TYR A 81 0.70 -3.35 -14.07
C TYR A 81 -0.78 -3.14 -14.49
N PHE A 82 -1.06 -3.05 -15.80
CA PHE A 82 -2.43 -2.82 -16.27
C PHE A 82 -3.39 -3.97 -15.92
N ILE A 83 -2.91 -5.22 -15.88
CA ILE A 83 -3.71 -6.37 -15.43
C ILE A 83 -4.05 -6.23 -13.94
N LEU A 84 -3.08 -5.90 -13.10
CA LEU A 84 -3.31 -5.69 -11.66
C LEU A 84 -4.27 -4.52 -11.44
N LYS A 85 -4.09 -3.42 -12.18
CA LYS A 85 -4.94 -2.23 -12.13
C LYS A 85 -6.38 -2.53 -12.53
N HIS A 86 -6.60 -3.32 -13.58
CA HIS A 86 -7.93 -3.80 -13.96
C HIS A 86 -8.64 -4.51 -12.80
N HIS A 87 -7.95 -5.42 -12.12
CA HIS A 87 -8.52 -6.12 -10.96
C HIS A 87 -8.74 -5.21 -9.74
N GLN A 88 -7.90 -4.19 -9.56
CA GLN A 88 -8.10 -3.17 -8.53
C GLN A 88 -9.40 -2.40 -8.76
N GLU A 89 -9.66 -1.99 -10.01
CA GLU A 89 -10.80 -1.16 -10.39
C GLU A 89 -12.11 -1.94 -10.52
N PHE A 90 -12.07 -3.09 -11.19
CA PHE A 90 -13.26 -3.84 -11.57
C PHE A 90 -13.54 -5.03 -10.66
N GLY A 91 -12.57 -5.49 -9.85
CA GLY A 91 -12.74 -6.64 -8.97
C GLY A 91 -12.32 -7.97 -9.61
N MET A 92 -13.09 -9.03 -9.36
CA MET A 92 -12.77 -10.38 -9.82
C MET A 92 -13.17 -10.57 -11.29
N ASP A 93 -12.19 -10.85 -12.15
CA ASP A 93 -12.46 -11.14 -13.56
C ASP A 93 -11.67 -12.37 -14.02
N TYR A 94 -11.97 -12.82 -15.23
CA TYR A 94 -11.30 -13.94 -15.89
C TYR A 94 -10.57 -13.46 -17.14
N SER A 95 -9.56 -14.22 -17.57
CA SER A 95 -8.58 -13.78 -18.57
C SER A 95 -9.18 -13.28 -19.89
N ILE A 96 -10.29 -13.83 -20.37
CA ILE A 96 -10.92 -13.40 -21.64
C ILE A 96 -11.37 -11.93 -21.55
N VAL A 97 -12.04 -11.55 -20.47
CA VAL A 97 -12.50 -10.16 -20.30
C VAL A 97 -11.32 -9.21 -20.21
N VAL A 98 -10.30 -9.57 -19.41
CA VAL A 98 -9.14 -8.71 -19.21
C VAL A 98 -8.37 -8.54 -20.52
N ALA A 99 -8.23 -9.63 -21.30
CA ALA A 99 -7.63 -9.62 -22.63
C ALA A 99 -8.36 -8.66 -23.58
N GLU A 100 -9.69 -8.75 -23.65
CA GLU A 100 -10.52 -7.86 -24.48
C GLU A 100 -10.40 -6.40 -24.04
N THR A 101 -10.38 -6.16 -22.73
CA THR A 101 -10.33 -4.81 -22.14
C THR A 101 -8.99 -4.13 -22.43
N LEU A 102 -7.89 -4.84 -22.22
CA LEU A 102 -6.54 -4.33 -22.40
C LEU A 102 -6.00 -4.50 -23.83
N ARG A 103 -6.78 -5.14 -24.72
CA ARG A 103 -6.40 -5.46 -26.10
C ARG A 103 -5.11 -6.28 -26.19
N VAL A 104 -4.95 -7.22 -25.27
CA VAL A 104 -3.82 -8.16 -25.21
C VAL A 104 -4.30 -9.52 -25.74
N PRO A 105 -3.52 -10.25 -26.55
CA PRO A 105 -3.88 -11.60 -26.99
C PRO A 105 -4.25 -12.53 -25.82
N LEU A 106 -5.29 -13.34 -25.98
CA LEU A 106 -5.80 -14.20 -24.90
C LEU A 106 -4.72 -15.15 -24.34
N GLU A 107 -3.88 -15.70 -25.21
CA GLU A 107 -2.79 -16.59 -24.80
C GLU A 107 -1.80 -15.87 -23.89
N GLU A 108 -1.36 -14.67 -24.29
CA GLU A 108 -0.49 -13.82 -23.47
C GLU A 108 -1.16 -13.46 -22.14
N MET A 109 -2.45 -13.07 -22.17
CA MET A 109 -3.20 -12.75 -20.95
C MET A 109 -3.30 -13.93 -19.99
N GLN A 110 -3.43 -15.16 -20.50
CA GLN A 110 -3.42 -16.38 -19.67
C GLN A 110 -2.04 -16.66 -19.07
N GLN A 111 -0.97 -16.45 -19.84
CA GLN A 111 0.41 -16.58 -19.35
C GLN A 111 0.71 -15.54 -18.25
N ARG A 112 0.32 -14.28 -18.46
CA ARG A 112 0.48 -13.19 -17.49
C ARG A 112 -0.33 -13.43 -16.22
N HIS A 113 -1.60 -13.86 -16.32
CA HIS A 113 -2.38 -14.27 -15.13
C HIS A 113 -1.74 -15.42 -14.36
N ARG A 114 -1.15 -16.40 -15.07
CA ARG A 114 -0.42 -17.50 -14.44
C ARG A 114 0.81 -16.98 -13.69
N LYS A 115 1.62 -16.15 -14.34
CA LYS A 115 2.81 -15.49 -13.76
C LYS A 115 2.43 -14.70 -12.51
N LEU A 116 1.48 -13.77 -12.61
CA LEU A 116 1.01 -12.96 -11.49
C LEU A 116 0.44 -13.80 -10.33
N ARG A 117 -0.12 -14.97 -10.63
CA ARG A 117 -0.55 -15.92 -9.60
C ARG A 117 0.61 -16.63 -8.93
N GLU A 118 1.62 -17.04 -9.69
CA GLU A 118 2.79 -17.75 -9.18
C GLU A 118 3.68 -16.84 -8.33
N LEU A 119 3.79 -15.57 -8.72
CA LEU A 119 4.49 -14.53 -7.96
C LEU A 119 3.66 -13.99 -6.77
N GLY A 120 2.35 -14.29 -6.72
CA GLY A 120 1.50 -13.94 -5.58
C GLY A 120 0.71 -12.63 -5.69
N GLY A 121 0.81 -11.89 -6.80
CA GLY A 121 0.00 -10.68 -7.06
C GLY A 121 -1.49 -10.96 -7.33
N LEU A 122 -1.82 -12.14 -7.85
CA LEU A 122 -3.19 -12.61 -8.04
C LEU A 122 -3.42 -13.96 -7.36
N LYS A 123 -4.67 -14.26 -7.01
CA LYS A 123 -5.08 -15.60 -6.54
C LYS A 123 -6.31 -16.09 -7.28
N ARG A 124 -6.44 -17.41 -7.44
CA ARG A 124 -7.66 -18.00 -8.00
C ARG A 124 -8.79 -17.95 -6.97
N VAL A 125 -9.94 -17.45 -7.39
CA VAL A 125 -11.16 -17.51 -6.58
C VAL A 125 -11.59 -18.97 -6.45
N GLN A 126 -11.93 -19.44 -5.25
CA GLN A 126 -12.32 -20.84 -5.00
C GLN A 126 -13.83 -21.08 -4.99
N GLY A 127 -14.64 -20.08 -4.58
CA GLY A 127 -16.10 -20.19 -4.51
C GLY A 127 -16.78 -20.41 -5.86
N ARG A 128 -17.85 -21.22 -5.88
CA ARG A 128 -18.71 -21.43 -7.05
C ARG A 128 -19.63 -20.23 -7.31
N VAL A 129 -20.01 -19.52 -6.26
CA VAL A 129 -20.76 -18.27 -6.34
C VAL A 129 -19.80 -17.15 -5.97
N ILE A 130 -19.70 -16.15 -6.84
CA ILE A 130 -18.73 -15.06 -6.70
C ILE A 130 -19.41 -13.71 -6.84
N GLN A 131 -18.85 -12.71 -6.17
CA GLN A 131 -19.17 -11.31 -6.42
C GLN A 131 -18.18 -10.76 -7.45
N TYR A 132 -18.48 -10.91 -8.74
CA TYR A 132 -17.44 -10.78 -9.75
C TYR A 132 -16.99 -9.34 -10.00
N ARG A 133 -17.86 -8.32 -10.01
CA ARG A 133 -17.44 -6.95 -10.32
C ARG A 133 -17.88 -5.86 -9.35
N LYS A 134 -17.04 -4.83 -9.25
CA LYS A 134 -17.36 -3.53 -8.67
C LYS A 134 -18.18 -2.70 -9.67
N ASN A 135 -18.89 -1.70 -9.18
CA ASN A 135 -19.67 -0.75 -10.01
C ASN A 135 -20.81 -1.39 -10.83
N ILE A 136 -21.30 -2.57 -10.42
CA ILE A 136 -22.48 -3.21 -11.00
C ILE A 136 -23.72 -2.94 -10.15
N VAL A 137 -24.86 -2.74 -10.83
CA VAL A 137 -26.18 -2.56 -10.22
C VAL A 137 -26.46 -3.63 -9.15
N LYS A 138 -27.06 -3.19 -8.03
CA LYS A 138 -27.41 -4.05 -6.90
C LYS A 138 -28.19 -5.29 -7.31
N GLY A 139 -27.69 -6.46 -6.90
CA GLY A 139 -28.27 -7.77 -7.23
C GLY A 139 -27.74 -8.42 -8.52
N LYS A 140 -27.00 -7.71 -9.39
CA LYS A 140 -26.39 -8.29 -10.61
C LYS A 140 -24.93 -8.71 -10.44
N TRP A 141 -24.34 -8.44 -9.28
CA TRP A 141 -22.93 -8.74 -8.99
C TRP A 141 -22.68 -10.18 -8.55
N ILE A 142 -23.72 -10.94 -8.18
CA ILE A 142 -23.60 -12.36 -7.81
C ILE A 142 -23.69 -13.22 -9.07
N LYS A 143 -22.65 -14.04 -9.32
CA LYS A 143 -22.58 -14.92 -10.49
C LYS A 143 -22.16 -16.32 -10.08
N HIS A 144 -22.66 -17.31 -10.82
CA HIS A 144 -22.07 -18.64 -10.82
C HIS A 144 -20.79 -18.63 -11.65
N ARG A 145 -19.72 -19.23 -11.10
CA ARG A 145 -18.39 -19.21 -11.67
C ARG A 145 -18.23 -20.34 -12.69
N ASN A 146 -18.32 -20.01 -13.97
CA ASN A 146 -18.10 -20.94 -15.10
C ASN A 146 -16.67 -20.90 -15.67
N HIS A 147 -15.87 -19.90 -15.28
CA HIS A 147 -14.49 -19.70 -15.72
C HIS A 147 -13.53 -19.59 -14.53
N THR A 148 -12.22 -19.55 -14.79
CA THR A 148 -11.26 -19.24 -13.73
C THR A 148 -11.23 -17.73 -13.50
N TYR A 149 -11.70 -17.30 -12.33
CA TYR A 149 -11.64 -15.92 -11.89
C TYR A 149 -10.42 -15.70 -11.01
N TYR A 150 -9.84 -14.52 -11.13
CA TYR A 150 -8.71 -14.06 -10.35
C TYR A 150 -9.13 -12.90 -9.45
N GLU A 151 -8.51 -12.85 -8.27
CA GLU A 151 -8.70 -11.80 -7.28
C GLU A 151 -7.33 -11.18 -6.96
N LEU A 152 -7.30 -9.86 -6.84
CA LEU A 152 -6.11 -9.10 -6.44
C LEU A 152 -5.72 -9.42 -4.98
N THR A 153 -4.45 -9.70 -4.74
CA THR A 153 -3.92 -9.93 -3.38
C THR A 153 -3.46 -8.62 -2.73
N PRO A 154 -3.17 -8.61 -1.41
CA PRO A 154 -2.50 -7.48 -0.78
C PRO A 154 -1.16 -7.15 -1.46
N GLU A 155 -0.37 -8.18 -1.79
CA GLU A 155 0.90 -8.06 -2.51
C GLU A 155 0.73 -7.33 -3.85
N GLY A 156 -0.26 -7.77 -4.66
CA GLY A 156 -0.56 -7.13 -5.93
C GLY A 156 -0.98 -5.66 -5.80
N LYS A 157 -1.58 -5.25 -4.68
CA LYS A 157 -1.88 -3.82 -4.43
C LYS A 157 -0.62 -3.02 -4.15
N THR A 158 0.31 -3.58 -3.38
CA THR A 158 1.62 -2.96 -3.13
C THR A 158 2.37 -2.72 -4.43
N TRP A 159 2.37 -3.72 -5.34
CA TRP A 159 3.02 -3.58 -6.64
C TRP A 159 2.41 -2.50 -7.52
N ILE A 160 1.07 -2.33 -7.51
CA ILE A 160 0.42 -1.21 -8.22
C ILE A 160 0.95 0.14 -7.72
N ALA A 161 1.04 0.33 -6.40
CA ALA A 161 1.52 1.57 -5.81
C ALA A 161 2.97 1.86 -6.24
N ALA A 162 3.83 0.83 -6.21
CA ALA A 162 5.21 0.96 -6.66
C ALA A 162 5.35 1.35 -8.14
N PHE A 163 4.51 0.81 -9.02
CA PHE A 163 4.48 1.24 -10.42
C PHE A 163 4.07 2.70 -10.57
N GLU A 164 3.07 3.16 -9.81
CA GLU A 164 2.59 4.56 -9.83
C GLU A 164 3.65 5.53 -9.29
N ASP A 165 4.40 5.12 -8.26
CA ASP A 165 5.53 5.89 -7.72
C ASP A 165 6.66 6.01 -8.75
N GLN A 166 7.01 4.92 -9.44
CA GLN A 166 8.01 4.93 -10.50
C GLN A 166 7.62 5.86 -11.66
N GLN A 167 6.35 5.86 -12.08
CA GLN A 167 5.85 6.74 -13.13
C GLN A 167 5.84 8.22 -12.70
N THR A 168 5.53 8.49 -11.43
CA THR A 168 5.54 9.85 -10.86
C THR A 168 6.96 10.42 -10.82
N LEU A 169 7.93 9.61 -10.41
CA LEU A 169 9.35 9.98 -10.41
C LEU A 169 9.86 10.25 -11.83
N ALA A 170 9.51 9.39 -12.79
CA ALA A 170 9.89 9.56 -14.20
C ALA A 170 9.27 10.82 -14.84
N SER A 171 8.09 11.25 -14.39
CA SER A 171 7.39 12.44 -14.92
C SER A 171 7.87 13.77 -14.30
N THR A 172 8.65 13.71 -13.22
CA THR A 172 9.17 14.89 -12.50
C THR A 172 10.61 15.23 -12.91
N MET A 173 11.26 14.38 -13.70
CA MET A 173 12.57 14.62 -14.32
C MET A 173 12.43 15.13 -15.74
#